data_AF-A0A7C7JMW3-F1
#
_entry.id   AF-A0A7C7JMW3-F1
#
_cell.length_a   1.000
_cell.length_b   1.000
_cell.length_c   1.000
_cell.angle_alpha   90.00
_cell.angle_beta   90.00
_cell.angle_gamma   90.00
#
_symmetry.space_group_name_H-M   'P 1'
#
loop_
_entity.id
_entity.type
_entity.pdbx_description
1 polymer ?
#
loop_
_entity_poly.entity_id
_entity_poly.type
_entity_poly.pdbx_seq_one_letter_code
_entity_poly.pdbx_strand_id
1 'polypeptide(L)' 'MGEALKELGKTFYTIAVIVLTATVIHPWVKGKASFSMILIGAFLFVALMISGFAFITFGEKLKNRED' A
#
# COMPACT_ATOMS: atom_id res chain seq x y z
N MET A 1 -4.66 -19.27 -10.04
CA MET A 1 -5.25 -18.09 -9.32
C MET A 1 -4.21 -17.21 -8.59
N GLY A 2 -2.99 -17.69 -8.33
CA GLY A 2 -1.98 -16.93 -7.58
C GLY A 2 -1.47 -15.63 -8.22
N GLU A 3 -1.48 -15.52 -9.56
CA GLU A 3 -1.01 -14.31 -10.26
C GLU A 3 -1.94 -13.11 -10.10
N ALA A 4 -3.26 -13.31 -10.10
CA ALA A 4 -4.24 -12.25 -9.84
C ALA A 4 -4.09 -11.68 -8.42
N LEU A 5 -3.82 -12.54 -7.42
CA LEU A 5 -3.53 -12.13 -6.05
C LEU A 5 -2.23 -11.31 -5.95
N LYS A 6 -1.20 -11.69 -6.71
CA LYS A 6 0.05 -10.92 -6.80
C LYS A 6 -0.18 -9.55 -7.44
N GLU A 7 -0.93 -9.47 -8.53
CA GLU A 7 -1.25 -8.19 -9.17
C GLU A 7 -2.07 -7.30 -8.24
N LEU A 8 -3.07 -7.86 -7.56
CA LEU A 8 -3.87 -7.13 -6.58
C LEU A 8 -3.00 -6.60 -5.44
N GLY A 9 -2.06 -7.40 -4.94
CA GLY A 9 -1.06 -6.95 -3.98
C GLY A 9 -0.21 -5.78 -4.50
N LYS A 10 0.27 -5.82 -5.75
CA LYS A 10 0.97 -4.68 -6.38
C LYS A 10 0.10 -3.44 -6.50
N THR A 11 -1.19 -3.59 -6.81
CA THR A 11 -2.15 -2.47 -6.84
C THR A 11 -2.28 -1.82 -5.46
N PHE A 12 -2.31 -2.61 -4.39
CA PHE A 12 -2.31 -2.09 -3.01
C PHE A 12 -1.05 -1.26 -2.70
N TYR A 13 0.12 -1.68 -3.18
CA TYR A 13 1.35 -0.86 -3.09
C TYR A 13 1.20 0.47 -3.85
N THR A 14 0.66 0.45 -5.07
CA THR A 14 0.42 1.68 -5.85
C THR A 14 -0.54 2.62 -5.11
N ILE A 15 -1.63 2.09 -4.55
CA ILE A 15 -2.58 2.88 -3.75
C ILE A 15 -1.89 3.45 -2.52
N ALA A 16 -1.04 2.68 -1.84
CA ALA A 16 -0.28 3.17 -0.69
C ALA A 16 0.57 4.39 -1.05
N VAL A 17 1.29 4.34 -2.17
CA VAL A 17 2.11 5.47 -2.66
C VAL A 17 1.24 6.70 -2.98
N ILE A 18 0.06 6.50 -3.59
CA ILE A 18 -0.90 7.59 -3.86
C ILE A 18 -1.37 8.23 -2.55
N VAL A 19 -1.74 7.41 -1.56
CA VAL A 19 -2.17 7.90 -0.24
C VAL A 19 -1.05 8.69 0.43
N LEU A 20 0.18 8.19 0.42
CA LEU A 20 1.33 8.90 0.97
C LEU A 20 1.54 10.25 0.26
N THR A 21 1.42 10.27 -1.06
CA THR A 21 1.56 11.49 -1.85
C THR A 21 0.47 12.50 -1.52
N ALA A 22 -0.78 12.07 -1.41
CA ALA A 22 -1.93 12.94 -1.15
C ALA A 22 -1.96 13.47 0.30
N THR A 23 -1.55 12.65 1.27
CA THR A 23 -1.67 12.96 2.71
C THR A 23 -0.40 13.58 3.30
N VAL A 24 0.77 13.28 2.74
CA VAL A 24 2.07 13.76 3.24
C VAL A 24 2.70 14.73 2.26
N ILE A 25 2.99 14.30 1.03
CA ILE A 25 3.80 15.09 0.09
C ILE A 25 3.05 16.37 -0.34
N HIS A 26 1.79 16.25 -0.76
CA HIS A 26 1.03 17.39 -1.28
C HIS A 26 0.74 18.48 -0.23
N PRO A 27 0.34 18.17 1.02
CA PRO A 27 0.24 19.17 2.09
C PRO A 27 1.58 19.78 2.46
N TRP A 28 2.67 19.01 2.41
CA TRP A 28 4.02 19.49 2.71
C TRP A 28 4.48 20.51 1.67
N VAL A 29 4.34 20.20 0.37
CA VAL A 29 4.67 21.13 -0.72
C VAL A 29 3.84 22.40 -0.65
N LYS A 30 2.58 22.32 -0.18
CA LYS A 30 1.69 23.47 0.00
C LYS A 30 1.91 24.24 1.30
N GLY A 31 2.84 23.81 2.17
CA GLY A 31 3.07 24.43 3.47
C GLY A 31 1.90 24.31 4.45
N LYS A 32 0.95 23.40 4.20
CA LYS A 32 -0.25 23.16 5.02
C LYS A 32 -0.21 21.81 5.74
N ALA A 33 0.98 21.23 5.86
CA ALA A 33 1.15 19.93 6.50
C ALA A 33 0.83 20.03 8.00
N SER A 34 -0.28 19.43 8.40
CA SER A 34 -0.61 19.23 9.81
C SER A 34 0.01 17.92 10.29
N PHE A 35 0.67 17.94 11.45
CA PHE A 35 1.30 16.77 12.05
C PHE A 35 0.33 15.58 12.19
N SER A 36 -0.93 15.86 12.55
CA SER A 36 -1.98 14.85 12.66
C SER A 36 -2.31 14.18 11.32
N MET A 37 -2.32 14.93 10.21
CA MET A 37 -2.54 14.37 8.87
C MET A 37 -1.40 13.46 8.43
N ILE A 38 -0.16 13.85 8.74
CA ILE A 38 1.03 13.04 8.43
C ILE A 38 0.97 11.71 9.18
N LEU A 39 0.60 11.74 10.47
CA LEU A 39 0.47 10.52 11.29
C LEU A 39 -0.60 9.57 10.75
N ILE A 40 -1.77 10.10 10.39
CA ILE A 40 -2.85 9.29 9.79
C ILE A 40 -2.40 8.72 8.44
N GLY A 41 -1.79 9.55 7.58
CA GLY A 41 -1.29 9.14 6.28
C GLY A 41 -0.23 8.05 6.37
N ALA A 42 0.72 8.19 7.28
CA ALA A 42 1.76 7.20 7.55
C ALA A 42 1.16 5.88 8.08
N PHE A 43 0.20 5.96 9.00
CA PHE A 43 -0.49 4.77 9.50
C PHE A 43 -1.23 4.02 8.40
N LEU A 44 -1.99 4.75 7.57
CA LEU A 44 -2.75 4.16 6.46
C LEU A 44 -1.80 3.55 5.41
N PHE A 45 -0.67 4.19 5.14
CA PHE A 45 0.37 3.69 4.25
C PHE A 45 0.90 2.34 4.74
N VAL A 46 1.27 2.23 6.03
CA VAL A 46 1.78 0.98 6.61
C VAL A 46 0.71 -0.13 6.55
N ALA A 47 -0.54 0.18 6.85
CA ALA A 47 -1.64 -0.78 6.78
C ALA A 47 -1.84 -1.33 5.35
N LEU A 48 -1.79 -0.47 4.33
CA LEU A 48 -1.88 -0.87 2.93
C LEU A 48 -0.66 -1.68 2.48
N MET A 49 0.54 -1.32 2.92
CA MET A 49 1.78 -2.05 2.62
C MET A 49 1.73 -3.48 3.19
N ILE A 50 1.32 -3.65 4.45
CA ILE A 50 1.17 -4.96 5.07
C ILE A 50 0.12 -5.80 4.33
N SER A 51 -1.00 -5.18 3.95
CA SER A 51 -2.06 -5.87 3.20
C SER A 51 -1.58 -6.31 1.81
N GLY A 52 -0.90 -5.42 1.09
CA GLY A 52 -0.30 -5.72 -0.21
C GLY A 52 0.74 -6.86 -0.12
N PHE A 53 1.61 -6.80 0.89
CA PHE A 53 2.59 -7.86 1.15
C PHE A 53 1.91 -9.20 1.43
N ALA A 54 0.89 -9.21 2.29
CA ALA A 54 0.12 -10.41 2.60
C ALA A 54 -0.49 -11.01 1.32
N PHE A 55 -1.13 -10.21 0.47
CA PHE A 55 -1.70 -10.69 -0.80
C PHE A 55 -0.63 -11.27 -1.74
N ILE A 56 0.54 -10.65 -1.84
CA ILE A 56 1.66 -11.18 -2.63
C ILE A 56 2.13 -12.51 -2.07
N THR A 57 2.36 -12.61 -0.76
CA THR A 57 2.83 -13.84 -0.11
C THR A 57 1.80 -14.98 -0.23
N PHE A 58 0.51 -14.67 -0.06
CA PHE A 58 -0.56 -15.65 -0.28
C PHE A 58 -0.63 -16.06 -1.74
N GLY A 59 -0.53 -15.12 -2.68
CA GLY A 59 -0.46 -15.42 -4.12
C GLY A 59 0.72 -16.33 -4.49
N GLU A 60 1.89 -16.12 -3.87
CA GLU A 60 3.06 -17.01 -4.02
C GLU A 60 2.81 -18.42 -3.51
N LYS A 61 2.29 -18.53 -2.29
CA LYS A 61 1.98 -19.84 -1.71
C LYS A 61 0.92 -20.59 -2.52
N LEU A 62 -0.01 -19.88 -3.14
CA LEU A 62 -1.05 -20.48 -3.96
C LEU A 62 -0.50 -20.96 -5.30
N LYS A 63 0.36 -20.17 -5.96
CA LYS A 63 1.04 -20.57 -7.20
C LYS A 63 1.93 -21.81 -6.98
N ASN A 64 2.73 -21.82 -5.92
CA ASN A 64 3.58 -22.96 -5.57
C ASN A 64 2.82 -24.25 -5.17
N ARG A 65 1.48 -24.20 -5.04
CA ARG A 65 0.62 -25.37 -4.86
C ARG A 65 -0.13 -25.79 -6.12
N GLU A 66 -0.20 -24.91 -7.12
CA GLU A 66 -0.78 -25.20 -8.44
C GLU A 66 0.24 -25.84 -9.40
N ASP A 67 1.54 -25.60 -9.17
CA ASP A 67 2.69 -26.25 -9.85
C ASP A 67 3.14 -27.53 -9.11
#